data_AF-A0A2S6IR64-F1
#
_entry.id   AF-A0A2S6IR64-F1
#
_cell.length_a   1.000
_cell.length_b   1.000
_cell.length_c   1.000
_cell.angle_alpha   90.00
_cell.angle_beta   90.00
_cell.angle_gamma   90.00
#
_symmetry.space_group_name_H-M   'P 1'
#
loop_
_entity.id
_entity.type
_entity.pdbx_description
1 polymer ?
#
loop_
_entity_poly.entity_id
_entity_poly.type
_entity_poly.pdbx_seq_one_letter_code
_entity_poly.pdbx_strand_id
1 'polypeptide(L)'
;MKNFFLITFLILISVSCNNSEKPIITKDDLIGKTFNYTTSKVNLLFDFQDSTFCRFDNPPDCFLWEIVQKEGSTILYLQSITSEMHGYFITSKTNETITGYSLKNPTYTFVMNERPEKWNRKLLQGKWINENFLDYNDNVQDLEKHPMSLLPGPKGLKVIWPPLLTFKKDTIYSDVYFETVKSPFNISGSNEYITLELWNEYGFIDKVWEITTLNDSVLIVNQTSEEEMGSSTKNNVRFVKQK
;
A
#
# COMPACT_ATOMS: atom_id res chain seq x y z
N MET A 1 -22.83 -58.76 -35.11
CA MET A 1 -22.29 -57.39 -35.29
C MET A 1 -23.32 -56.33 -34.86
N LYS A 2 -23.75 -56.31 -33.60
CA LYS A 2 -24.66 -55.29 -33.04
C LYS A 2 -24.16 -54.69 -31.72
N ASN A 3 -23.23 -55.37 -31.05
CA ASN A 3 -22.69 -54.93 -29.75
C ASN A 3 -21.44 -54.05 -29.86
N PHE A 4 -20.89 -53.85 -31.07
CA PHE A 4 -19.69 -53.01 -31.26
C PHE A 4 -20.04 -51.52 -31.46
N PHE A 5 -21.29 -51.20 -31.84
CA PHE A 5 -21.75 -49.81 -32.02
C PHE A 5 -22.17 -49.12 -30.71
N LEU A 6 -22.48 -49.89 -29.66
CA LEU A 6 -22.89 -49.34 -28.37
C LEU A 6 -21.71 -48.86 -27.51
N ILE A 7 -20.53 -49.44 -27.72
CA ILE A 7 -19.32 -49.09 -26.96
C ILE A 7 -18.70 -47.78 -27.48
N THR A 8 -18.76 -47.51 -28.78
CA THR A 8 -18.28 -46.24 -29.36
C THR A 8 -19.17 -45.04 -29.01
N PHE A 9 -20.48 -45.25 -28.81
CA PHE A 9 -21.38 -44.16 -28.39
C PHE A 9 -21.22 -43.79 -26.91
N LEU A 10 -20.80 -44.73 -26.06
CA LEU A 10 -20.54 -44.45 -24.63
C LEU A 10 -19.20 -43.70 -24.41
N ILE A 11 -18.21 -43.89 -25.27
CA ILE A 11 -16.91 -43.20 -25.17
C ILE A 11 -16.99 -41.74 -25.66
N LEU A 12 -18.02 -41.39 -26.44
CA LEU A 12 -18.24 -40.01 -26.92
C LEU A 12 -18.93 -39.08 -25.90
N ILE A 13 -19.50 -39.62 -24.82
CA ILE A 13 -20.18 -38.82 -23.77
C ILE A 13 -19.22 -38.45 -22.63
N SER A 14 -18.06 -39.13 -22.51
CA SER A 14 -17.05 -38.81 -21.49
C SER A 14 -16.09 -37.67 -21.88
N VAL A 15 -16.29 -37.06 -23.06
CA VAL A 15 -15.66 -35.79 -23.44
C VAL A 15 -16.67 -34.65 -23.30
N SER A 16 -17.49 -34.67 -22.25
CA SER A 16 -17.94 -33.41 -21.65
C SER A 16 -16.72 -32.80 -20.99
N CYS A 17 -15.89 -32.16 -21.83
CA CYS A 17 -14.86 -31.24 -21.40
C CYS A 17 -15.54 -30.31 -20.39
N ASN A 18 -15.21 -30.43 -19.10
CA ASN A 18 -15.50 -29.41 -18.11
C ASN A 18 -14.74 -28.17 -18.57
N ASN A 19 -15.29 -27.44 -19.52
CA ASN A 19 -14.85 -26.10 -19.87
C ASN A 19 -15.28 -25.24 -18.70
N SER A 20 -14.55 -25.33 -17.58
CA SER A 20 -14.52 -24.21 -16.64
C SER A 20 -13.98 -23.05 -17.46
N GLU A 21 -14.87 -22.13 -17.82
CA GLU A 21 -14.47 -20.89 -18.48
C GLU A 21 -13.35 -20.27 -17.64
N LYS A 22 -12.31 -19.81 -18.34
CA LYS A 22 -11.14 -19.25 -17.65
C LYS A 22 -11.59 -18.03 -16.84
N PRO A 23 -11.03 -17.83 -15.64
CA PRO A 23 -11.34 -16.67 -14.84
C PRO A 23 -11.04 -15.37 -15.61
N ILE A 24 -11.91 -14.37 -15.51
CA ILE A 24 -11.72 -13.05 -16.16
C ILE A 24 -10.54 -12.32 -15.50
N ILE A 25 -10.40 -12.46 -14.18
CA ILE A 25 -9.25 -11.98 -13.41
C ILE A 25 -8.72 -13.08 -12.48
N THR A 26 -7.43 -13.03 -12.22
CA THR A 26 -6.69 -13.90 -11.31
C THR A 26 -6.08 -13.08 -10.18
N LYS A 27 -5.50 -13.75 -9.17
CA LYS A 27 -4.80 -13.04 -8.09
C LYS A 27 -3.63 -12.20 -8.62
N ASP A 28 -2.89 -12.72 -9.58
CA ASP A 28 -1.75 -12.04 -10.20
C ASP A 28 -2.14 -10.76 -10.93
N ASP A 29 -3.42 -10.62 -11.30
CA ASP A 29 -3.93 -9.39 -11.91
C ASP A 29 -4.10 -8.25 -10.90
N LEU A 30 -4.09 -8.54 -9.60
CA LEU A 30 -4.30 -7.60 -8.51
C LEU A 30 -3.08 -7.46 -7.59
N ILE A 31 -2.44 -8.56 -7.20
CA ILE A 31 -1.36 -8.56 -6.20
C ILE A 31 -0.22 -7.62 -6.62
N GLY A 32 0.21 -6.78 -5.68
CA GLY A 32 1.29 -5.81 -5.86
C GLY A 32 0.88 -4.58 -6.67
N LYS A 33 -0.41 -4.40 -6.97
CA LYS A 33 -0.93 -3.27 -7.74
C LYS A 33 -1.84 -2.38 -6.92
N THR A 34 -1.84 -1.11 -7.27
CA THR A 34 -2.77 -0.12 -6.75
C THR A 34 -3.80 0.24 -7.80
N PHE A 35 -5.06 0.41 -7.41
CA PHE A 35 -6.16 0.78 -8.29
C PHE A 35 -6.92 1.99 -7.76
N ASN A 36 -7.35 2.87 -8.67
CA ASN A 36 -8.46 3.78 -8.41
C ASN A 36 -9.76 2.99 -8.55
N TYR A 37 -10.43 2.72 -7.45
CA TYR A 37 -11.77 2.14 -7.42
C TYR A 37 -12.81 3.25 -7.45
N THR A 38 -13.55 3.33 -8.55
CA THR A 38 -14.56 4.36 -8.77
C THR A 38 -15.94 3.75 -8.96
N THR A 39 -16.93 4.34 -8.30
CA THR A 39 -18.35 4.09 -8.50
C THR A 39 -19.06 5.43 -8.72
N SER A 40 -20.38 5.41 -8.91
CA SER A 40 -21.16 6.64 -9.00
C SER A 40 -21.15 7.50 -7.72
N LYS A 41 -20.71 6.95 -6.58
CA LYS A 41 -20.78 7.62 -5.28
C LYS A 41 -19.42 7.84 -4.64
N VAL A 42 -18.42 7.06 -5.02
CA VAL A 42 -17.21 6.88 -4.24
C VAL A 42 -16.02 6.72 -5.18
N ASN A 43 -14.89 7.32 -4.80
CA ASN A 43 -13.60 7.13 -5.45
C ASN A 43 -12.56 6.83 -4.36
N LEU A 44 -12.01 5.62 -4.34
CA LEU A 44 -11.06 5.15 -3.34
C LEU A 44 -9.81 4.60 -4.01
N LEU A 45 -8.74 4.52 -3.24
CA LEU A 45 -7.50 3.87 -3.64
C LEU A 45 -7.39 2.52 -2.95
N PHE A 46 -7.27 1.45 -3.74
CA PHE A 46 -7.06 0.09 -3.24
C PHE A 46 -5.68 -0.40 -3.61
N ASP A 47 -4.91 -0.85 -2.63
CA ASP A 47 -3.64 -1.52 -2.84
C ASP A 47 -3.76 -2.99 -2.46
N PHE A 48 -3.55 -3.88 -3.43
CA PHE A 48 -3.77 -5.31 -3.21
C PHE A 48 -2.45 -6.01 -2.87
N GLN A 49 -2.44 -6.70 -1.73
CA GLN A 49 -1.43 -7.66 -1.32
C GLN A 49 -1.99 -9.09 -1.40
N ASP A 50 -1.19 -10.11 -1.09
CA ASP A 50 -1.52 -11.52 -1.32
C ASP A 50 -2.88 -11.98 -0.75
N SER A 51 -3.28 -11.44 0.40
CA SER A 51 -4.52 -11.77 1.11
C SER A 51 -5.29 -10.57 1.63
N THR A 52 -4.69 -9.38 1.60
CA THR A 52 -5.31 -8.14 2.07
C THR A 52 -5.31 -7.08 0.98
N PHE A 53 -6.25 -6.16 1.05
CA PHE A 53 -6.21 -4.93 0.28
C PHE A 53 -6.28 -3.76 1.25
N CYS A 54 -5.45 -2.75 1.04
CA CYS A 54 -5.41 -1.55 1.86
C CYS A 54 -6.15 -0.42 1.17
N ARG A 55 -6.92 0.35 1.94
CA ARG A 55 -7.56 1.59 1.52
C ARG A 55 -6.82 2.74 2.17
N PHE A 56 -6.43 3.72 1.37
CA PHE A 56 -5.74 4.92 1.86
C PHE A 56 -6.73 6.07 2.16
N ASP A 57 -7.82 5.72 2.85
CA ASP A 57 -8.78 6.69 3.39
C ASP A 57 -8.24 7.26 4.73
N ASN A 58 -9.00 8.11 5.43
CA ASN A 58 -8.64 8.58 6.77
C ASN A 58 -9.59 7.98 7.83
N PRO A 59 -9.16 7.03 8.69
CA PRO A 59 -7.83 6.43 8.74
C PRO A 59 -7.61 5.34 7.66
N PRO A 60 -6.35 5.08 7.29
CA PRO A 60 -6.00 3.99 6.38
C PRO A 60 -6.20 2.64 7.04
N ASP A 61 -6.78 1.69 6.32
CA ASP A 61 -7.10 0.35 6.84
C ASP A 61 -6.88 -0.73 5.78
N CYS A 62 -6.53 -1.94 6.21
CA CYS A 62 -6.40 -3.11 5.34
C CYS A 62 -7.41 -4.19 5.69
N PHE A 63 -8.04 -4.78 4.67
CA PHE A 63 -9.13 -5.75 4.80
C PHE A 63 -8.85 -6.98 3.94
N LEU A 64 -9.55 -8.08 4.20
CA LEU A 64 -9.43 -9.30 3.41
C LEU A 64 -10.06 -9.16 2.03
N TRP A 65 -9.52 -9.88 1.06
CA TRP A 65 -10.14 -10.07 -0.24
C TRP A 65 -9.91 -11.48 -0.79
N GLU A 66 -10.76 -11.88 -1.73
CA GLU A 66 -10.59 -13.13 -2.48
C GLU A 66 -11.26 -13.05 -3.86
N ILE A 67 -10.81 -13.93 -4.76
CA ILE A 67 -11.45 -14.16 -6.05
C ILE A 67 -12.04 -15.57 -6.04
N VAL A 68 -13.33 -15.68 -6.38
CA VAL A 68 -14.06 -16.94 -6.47
C VAL A 68 -14.60 -17.13 -7.88
N GLN A 69 -14.51 -18.36 -8.39
CA GLN A 69 -15.15 -18.76 -9.64
C GLN A 69 -16.43 -19.54 -9.32
N LYS A 70 -17.55 -19.10 -9.86
CA LYS A 70 -18.84 -19.78 -9.68
C LYS A 70 -19.64 -19.73 -10.97
N GLU A 71 -20.02 -20.89 -11.49
CA GLU A 71 -20.91 -21.02 -12.66
C GLU A 71 -20.42 -20.19 -13.88
N GLY A 72 -19.12 -20.28 -14.18
CA GLY A 72 -18.49 -19.51 -15.28
C GLY A 72 -18.25 -18.03 -14.98
N SER A 73 -18.68 -17.54 -13.83
CA SER A 73 -18.53 -16.14 -13.43
C SER A 73 -17.36 -15.95 -12.47
N THR A 74 -16.59 -14.87 -12.68
CA THR A 74 -15.55 -14.40 -11.76
C THR A 74 -16.13 -13.39 -10.78
N ILE A 75 -15.95 -13.64 -9.49
CA ILE A 75 -16.42 -12.77 -8.40
C ILE A 75 -15.22 -12.31 -7.57
N LEU A 76 -15.09 -11.00 -7.37
CA LEU A 76 -14.18 -10.39 -6.41
C LEU A 76 -14.95 -10.12 -5.12
N TYR A 77 -14.50 -10.64 -4.00
CA TYR A 77 -15.01 -10.30 -2.68
C TYR A 77 -14.05 -9.36 -1.96
N LEU A 78 -14.59 -8.28 -1.44
CA LEU A 78 -13.88 -7.29 -0.62
C LEU A 78 -14.55 -7.20 0.74
N GLN A 79 -13.79 -7.42 1.81
CA GLN A 79 -14.26 -7.18 3.16
C GLN A 79 -14.39 -5.67 3.43
N SER A 80 -15.41 -5.26 4.18
CA SER A 80 -15.58 -3.89 4.66
C SER A 80 -15.23 -3.75 6.14
N ILE A 81 -15.26 -2.50 6.65
CA ILE A 81 -15.04 -2.17 8.07
C ILE A 81 -15.99 -2.96 8.99
N THR A 82 -17.23 -3.23 8.55
CA THR A 82 -18.20 -4.01 9.34
C THR A 82 -17.93 -5.52 9.30
N SER A 83 -16.78 -5.94 8.75
CA SER A 83 -16.42 -7.34 8.49
C SER A 83 -17.34 -8.06 7.51
N GLU A 84 -18.24 -7.34 6.82
CA GLU A 84 -19.07 -7.91 5.77
C GLU A 84 -18.28 -8.09 4.47
N MET A 85 -18.43 -9.25 3.83
CA MET A 85 -17.86 -9.50 2.51
C MET A 85 -18.81 -8.99 1.43
N HIS A 86 -18.36 -8.01 0.66
CA HIS A 86 -19.08 -7.50 -0.50
C HIS A 86 -18.57 -8.15 -1.77
N GLY A 87 -19.42 -8.91 -2.44
CA GLY A 87 -19.09 -9.54 -3.71
C GLY A 87 -19.40 -8.64 -4.91
N TYR A 88 -18.57 -8.75 -5.93
CA TYR A 88 -18.63 -8.01 -7.17
C TYR A 88 -18.44 -8.96 -8.36
N PHE A 89 -19.42 -9.04 -9.26
CA PHE A 89 -19.24 -9.75 -10.52
C PHE A 89 -18.31 -8.94 -11.41
N ILE A 90 -17.28 -9.59 -11.95
CA ILE A 90 -16.38 -8.99 -12.92
C ILE A 90 -16.96 -9.21 -14.32
N THR A 91 -17.18 -8.14 -15.07
CA THR A 91 -17.75 -8.21 -16.43
C THR A 91 -16.70 -8.10 -17.51
N SER A 92 -15.62 -7.36 -17.26
CA SER A 92 -14.52 -7.25 -18.22
C SER A 92 -13.22 -6.85 -17.54
N LYS A 93 -12.13 -7.17 -18.23
CA LYS A 93 -10.77 -6.81 -17.86
C LYS A 93 -9.97 -6.45 -19.11
N THR A 94 -9.27 -5.34 -19.08
CA THR A 94 -8.22 -4.96 -20.03
C THR A 94 -6.86 -5.08 -19.34
N ASN A 95 -5.78 -4.51 -19.91
CA ASN A 95 -4.48 -4.52 -19.25
C ASN A 95 -4.48 -3.68 -17.96
N GLU A 96 -5.25 -2.60 -17.92
CA GLU A 96 -5.19 -1.59 -16.85
C GLU A 96 -6.56 -1.37 -16.18
N THR A 97 -7.64 -1.91 -16.73
CA THR A 97 -9.00 -1.64 -16.22
C THR A 97 -9.74 -2.93 -15.92
N ILE A 98 -10.40 -2.98 -14.77
CA ILE A 98 -11.34 -4.01 -14.38
C ILE A 98 -12.70 -3.35 -14.16
N THR A 99 -13.76 -3.92 -14.73
CA THR A 99 -15.12 -3.41 -14.53
C THR A 99 -16.06 -4.50 -14.07
N GLY A 100 -17.13 -4.10 -13.40
CA GLY A 100 -18.13 -5.02 -12.90
C GLY A 100 -19.27 -4.33 -12.18
N TYR A 101 -20.05 -5.12 -11.44
CA TYR A 101 -21.15 -4.64 -10.63
C TYR A 101 -21.31 -5.42 -9.32
N SER A 102 -21.94 -4.79 -8.33
CA SER A 102 -22.19 -5.42 -7.03
C SER A 102 -23.18 -6.58 -7.13
N LEU A 103 -22.90 -7.69 -6.43
CA LEU A 103 -23.83 -8.81 -6.27
C LEU A 103 -25.16 -8.38 -5.63
N LYS A 104 -25.10 -7.46 -4.67
CA LYS A 104 -26.27 -7.01 -3.90
C LYS A 104 -27.18 -6.08 -4.71
N ASN A 105 -26.60 -5.32 -5.62
CA ASN A 105 -27.34 -4.42 -6.49
C ASN A 105 -26.63 -4.25 -7.85
N PRO A 106 -27.10 -4.93 -8.90
CA PRO A 106 -26.49 -4.88 -10.23
C PRO A 106 -26.47 -3.50 -10.89
N THR A 107 -27.31 -2.56 -10.43
CA THR A 107 -27.26 -1.16 -10.91
C THR A 107 -26.04 -0.41 -10.39
N TYR A 108 -25.40 -0.92 -9.34
CA TYR A 108 -24.17 -0.37 -8.79
C TYR A 108 -22.96 -0.96 -9.50
N THR A 109 -22.52 -0.26 -10.54
CA THR A 109 -21.31 -0.59 -11.29
C THR A 109 -20.08 0.02 -10.63
N PHE A 110 -18.92 -0.59 -10.90
CA PHE A 110 -17.63 -0.06 -10.51
C PHE A 110 -16.63 -0.19 -11.64
N VAL A 111 -15.59 0.63 -11.56
CA VAL A 111 -14.41 0.60 -12.42
C VAL A 111 -13.18 0.65 -11.51
N MET A 112 -12.25 -0.27 -11.69
CA MET A 112 -10.92 -0.21 -11.11
C MET A 112 -9.92 0.08 -12.22
N ASN A 113 -9.24 1.22 -12.14
CA ASN A 113 -8.14 1.56 -13.05
C ASN A 113 -6.81 1.41 -12.31
N GLU A 114 -5.93 0.57 -12.84
CA GLU A 114 -4.57 0.36 -12.33
C GLU A 114 -3.82 1.69 -12.35
N ARG A 115 -3.14 1.97 -11.25
CA ARG A 115 -2.27 3.14 -11.12
C ARG A 115 -0.84 2.72 -11.40
N PRO A 116 -0.18 3.35 -12.40
CA PRO A 116 1.22 3.09 -12.64
C PRO A 116 2.07 3.56 -11.46
N GLU A 117 3.27 2.99 -11.35
CA GLU A 117 4.29 3.48 -10.43
C GLU A 117 4.58 4.97 -10.71
N LYS A 118 4.38 5.82 -9.70
CA LYS A 118 4.66 7.25 -9.80
C LYS A 118 6.14 7.57 -9.61
N TRP A 119 6.82 6.80 -8.76
CA TRP A 119 8.20 7.03 -8.37
C TRP A 119 9.03 5.76 -8.46
N ASN A 120 10.33 5.90 -8.68
CA ASN A 120 11.27 4.78 -8.49
C ASN A 120 11.53 4.59 -6.99
N ARG A 121 11.01 3.49 -6.42
CA ARG A 121 11.16 3.15 -4.99
C ARG A 121 12.60 3.11 -4.47
N LYS A 122 13.60 2.94 -5.35
CA LYS A 122 15.02 2.99 -4.94
C LYS A 122 15.45 4.38 -4.46
N LEU A 123 14.75 5.44 -4.89
CA LEU A 123 15.04 6.82 -4.48
C LEU A 123 14.82 7.02 -2.99
N LEU A 124 13.89 6.28 -2.36
CA LEU A 124 13.64 6.34 -0.92
C LEU A 124 14.83 5.85 -0.10
N GLN A 125 15.66 4.96 -0.62
CA GLN A 125 16.75 4.35 0.15
C GLN A 125 17.79 5.40 0.57
N GLY A 126 18.30 5.27 1.78
CA GLY A 126 19.31 6.17 2.34
C GLY A 126 18.82 6.94 3.56
N LYS A 127 19.56 7.98 3.90
CA LYS A 127 19.38 8.80 5.10
C LYS A 127 18.64 10.10 4.75
N TRP A 128 17.70 10.49 5.60
CA TRP A 128 16.80 11.61 5.43
C TRP A 128 16.69 12.39 6.73
N ILE A 129 16.69 13.72 6.65
CA ILE A 129 16.56 14.61 7.79
C ILE A 129 15.35 15.49 7.56
N ASN A 130 14.49 15.62 8.57
CA ASN A 130 13.34 16.53 8.51
C ASN A 130 13.86 17.97 8.47
N GLU A 131 13.46 18.74 7.46
CA GLU A 131 13.93 20.10 7.22
C GLU A 131 13.59 21.04 8.39
N ASN A 132 12.58 20.71 9.21
CA ASN A 132 12.23 21.47 10.41
C ASN A 132 13.32 21.47 11.51
N PHE A 133 14.29 20.55 11.43
CA PHE A 133 15.43 20.50 12.36
C PHE A 133 16.70 21.14 11.81
N LEU A 134 16.62 21.77 10.64
CA LEU A 134 17.73 22.43 9.98
C LEU A 134 17.60 23.94 10.14
N ASP A 135 18.68 24.60 10.55
CA ASP A 135 18.81 26.04 10.43
C ASP A 135 19.08 26.44 8.97
N TYR A 136 18.76 27.68 8.60
CA TYR A 136 18.94 28.19 7.22
C TYR A 136 20.37 28.02 6.67
N ASN A 137 21.38 28.04 7.54
CA ASN A 137 22.79 27.93 7.17
C ASN A 137 23.34 26.50 7.27
N ASP A 138 22.53 25.52 7.66
CA ASP A 138 22.99 24.15 7.85
C ASP A 138 23.32 23.48 6.51
N ASN A 139 24.55 22.98 6.40
CA ASN A 139 24.89 22.02 5.35
C ASN A 139 24.56 20.62 5.84
N VAL A 140 23.54 20.00 5.24
CA VAL A 140 23.07 18.64 5.55
C VAL A 140 24.19 17.59 5.58
N GLN A 141 25.24 17.79 4.79
CA GLN A 141 26.38 16.88 4.71
C GLN A 141 27.38 17.02 5.86
N ASP A 142 27.33 18.13 6.61
CA ASP A 142 28.26 18.44 7.70
C ASP A 142 27.63 18.28 9.10
N LEU A 143 26.35 17.92 9.18
CA LEU A 143 25.57 17.87 10.42
C LEU A 143 26.09 16.87 11.47
N GLU A 144 26.80 15.82 11.07
CA GLU A 144 27.43 14.90 12.03
C GLU A 144 28.47 15.59 12.94
N LYS A 145 28.95 16.78 12.56
CA LYS A 145 30.05 17.50 13.24
C LYS A 145 29.58 18.46 14.34
N HIS A 146 28.29 18.82 14.36
CA HIS A 146 27.76 19.83 15.27
C HIS A 146 26.53 19.29 16.01
N PRO A 147 26.71 18.34 16.96
CA PRO A 147 25.61 17.99 17.85
C PRO A 147 25.18 19.26 18.58
N MET A 148 23.87 19.54 18.62
CA MET A 148 23.37 20.68 19.38
C MET A 148 23.92 20.57 20.80
N SER A 149 24.47 21.65 21.36
CA SER A 149 25.02 21.66 22.73
C SER A 149 23.93 21.60 23.81
N LEU A 150 22.83 20.90 23.53
CA LEU A 150 21.70 20.75 24.42
C LEU A 150 21.99 19.64 25.42
N LEU A 151 22.57 20.07 26.54
CA LEU A 151 22.66 19.37 27.83
C LEU A 151 23.48 18.07 27.78
N PRO A 152 24.26 17.76 28.84
CA PRO A 152 24.79 16.42 28.98
C PRO A 152 23.60 15.47 29.07
N GLY A 153 23.42 14.62 28.06
CA GLY A 153 22.47 13.52 28.12
C GLY A 153 22.74 12.64 29.36
N PRO A 154 21.82 11.73 29.70
CA PRO A 154 22.06 10.75 30.76
C PRO A 154 23.44 10.10 30.59
N LYS A 155 24.16 9.89 31.69
CA LYS A 155 25.56 9.39 31.65
C LYS A 155 25.68 8.18 30.71
N GLY A 156 26.50 8.33 29.68
CA GLY A 156 26.80 7.26 28.71
C GLY A 156 25.97 7.29 27.42
N LEU A 157 24.99 8.19 27.28
CA LEU A 157 24.20 8.33 26.05
C LEU A 157 24.72 9.47 25.16
N LYS A 158 24.90 9.17 23.87
CA LYS A 158 25.26 10.15 22.85
C LYS A 158 23.98 10.73 22.25
N VAL A 159 23.85 12.05 22.24
CA VAL A 159 22.76 12.74 21.54
C VAL A 159 22.95 12.53 20.02
N ILE A 160 21.89 12.09 19.35
CA ILE A 160 21.74 12.04 17.91
C ILE A 160 20.98 13.29 17.49
N TRP A 161 21.68 14.19 16.80
CA TRP A 161 21.10 15.42 16.28
C TRP A 161 21.68 15.76 14.90
N PRO A 162 20.84 16.20 13.93
CA PRO A 162 19.37 16.20 14.00
C PRO A 162 18.79 14.77 13.98
N PRO A 163 17.49 14.60 14.29
CA PRO A 163 16.81 13.34 14.08
C PRO A 163 17.00 12.83 12.64
N LEU A 164 17.34 11.55 12.52
CA LEU A 164 17.72 10.93 11.25
C LEU A 164 16.78 9.77 10.94
N LEU A 165 16.18 9.80 9.75
CA LEU A 165 15.43 8.68 9.20
C LEU A 165 16.29 7.92 8.20
N THR A 166 16.40 6.60 8.33
CA THR A 166 17.10 5.75 7.37
C THR A 166 16.14 4.73 6.78
N PHE A 167 15.91 4.79 5.46
CA PHE A 167 15.24 3.73 4.73
C PHE A 167 16.28 2.73 4.24
N LYS A 168 16.15 1.47 4.68
CA LYS A 168 17.04 0.40 4.28
C LYS A 168 16.25 -0.88 4.03
N LYS A 169 16.23 -1.32 2.78
CA LYS A 169 15.39 -2.42 2.29
C LYS A 169 13.91 -2.11 2.57
N ASP A 170 13.28 -2.91 3.42
CA ASP A 170 11.89 -2.92 3.88
C ASP A 170 11.74 -2.41 5.33
N THR A 171 12.80 -1.82 5.90
CA THR A 171 12.80 -1.28 7.26
C THR A 171 13.15 0.20 7.26
N ILE A 172 12.39 0.99 8.00
CA ILE A 172 12.70 2.37 8.33
C ILE A 172 13.26 2.44 9.75
N TYR A 173 14.32 3.20 9.93
CA TYR A 173 14.95 3.48 11.21
C TYR A 173 14.79 4.97 11.50
N SER A 174 14.41 5.32 12.71
CA SER A 174 14.29 6.70 13.19
C SER A 174 15.18 6.86 14.41
N ASP A 175 16.27 7.60 14.23
CA ASP A 175 17.17 7.98 15.30
C ASP A 175 16.68 9.30 15.89
N VAL A 176 16.19 9.27 17.13
CA VAL A 176 15.60 10.43 17.81
C VAL A 176 16.23 10.57 19.19
N TYR A 177 16.91 11.69 19.43
CA TYR A 177 17.62 12.03 20.66
C TYR A 177 18.64 10.97 21.11
N PHE A 178 18.21 9.91 21.79
CA PHE A 178 19.09 8.88 22.38
C PHE A 178 18.74 7.47 21.92
N GLU A 179 17.70 7.30 21.11
CA GLU A 179 17.12 6.02 20.77
C GLU A 179 16.97 5.85 19.25
N THR A 180 17.07 4.61 18.81
CA THR A 180 16.75 4.21 17.44
C THR A 180 15.48 3.37 17.48
N VAL A 181 14.40 3.91 16.94
CA VAL A 181 13.17 3.14 16.68
C VAL A 181 13.26 2.56 15.28
N LYS A 182 12.74 1.34 15.08
CA LYS A 182 12.65 0.73 13.76
C LYS A 182 11.25 0.23 13.51
N SER A 183 10.82 0.32 12.26
CA SER A 183 9.53 -0.19 11.82
C SER A 183 9.68 -0.86 10.45
N PRO A 184 9.07 -2.04 10.22
CA PRO A 184 8.87 -2.49 8.85
C PRO A 184 7.97 -1.49 8.12
N PHE A 185 8.16 -1.34 6.81
CA PHE A 185 7.24 -0.55 5.99
C PHE A 185 6.90 -1.29 4.71
N ASN A 186 5.72 -1.01 4.18
CA ASN A 186 5.31 -1.43 2.84
C ASN A 186 5.06 -0.20 1.97
N ILE A 187 5.35 -0.33 0.69
CA ILE A 187 5.07 0.69 -0.31
C ILE A 187 3.96 0.16 -1.21
N SER A 188 2.95 0.99 -1.50
CA SER A 188 1.88 0.64 -2.44
C SER A 188 2.42 0.31 -3.84
N GLY A 189 1.69 -0.47 -4.63
CA GLY A 189 2.03 -0.77 -6.02
C GLY A 189 2.26 0.46 -6.90
N SER A 190 1.57 1.57 -6.63
CA SER A 190 1.80 2.87 -7.31
C SER A 190 3.02 3.64 -6.81
N ASN A 191 3.71 3.15 -5.77
CA ASN A 191 4.77 3.84 -5.05
C ASN A 191 4.35 5.20 -4.45
N GLU A 192 3.07 5.45 -4.21
CA GLU A 192 2.56 6.72 -3.67
C GLU A 192 2.37 6.71 -2.16
N TYR A 193 2.18 5.55 -1.54
CA TYR A 193 1.88 5.45 -0.12
C TYR A 193 2.86 4.51 0.56
N ILE A 194 3.31 4.90 1.75
CA ILE A 194 4.08 4.06 2.65
C ILE A 194 3.19 3.74 3.85
N THR A 195 3.01 2.46 4.17
CA THR A 195 2.40 2.03 5.43
C THR A 195 3.49 1.58 6.39
N LEU A 196 3.41 2.02 7.65
CA LEU A 196 4.43 1.80 8.68
C LEU A 196 3.80 1.90 10.07
N GLU A 197 4.56 1.55 11.10
CA GLU A 197 4.22 1.86 12.50
C GLU A 197 5.44 2.45 13.19
N LEU A 198 5.66 3.76 13.01
CA LEU A 198 6.86 4.44 13.49
C LEU A 198 6.53 5.46 14.55
N TRP A 199 7.14 5.34 15.71
CA TRP A 199 7.10 6.39 16.73
C TRP A 199 7.85 7.62 16.23
N ASN A 200 7.16 8.75 16.16
CA ASN A 200 7.74 10.02 15.76
C ASN A 200 8.24 10.82 16.98
N GLU A 201 8.92 11.93 16.71
CA GLU A 201 9.52 12.80 17.72
C GLU A 201 8.52 13.45 18.68
N TYR A 202 7.22 13.42 18.35
CA TYR A 202 6.14 13.98 19.17
C TYR A 202 5.46 12.93 20.04
N GLY A 203 5.88 11.67 19.96
CA GLY A 203 5.29 10.55 20.70
C GLY A 203 4.01 9.99 20.06
N PHE A 204 3.77 10.27 18.77
CA PHE A 204 2.67 9.65 18.01
C PHE A 204 3.19 8.50 17.14
N ILE A 205 2.28 7.64 16.68
CA ILE A 205 2.62 6.53 15.79
C ILE A 205 2.21 6.90 14.37
N ASP A 206 3.19 7.17 13.51
CA ASP A 206 2.95 7.34 12.09
C ASP A 206 2.49 6.01 11.48
N LYS A 207 1.32 6.04 10.83
CA LYS A 207 0.70 4.87 10.20
C LYS A 207 0.85 4.88 8.68
N VAL A 208 0.66 6.04 8.05
CA VAL A 208 0.73 6.18 6.59
C VAL A 208 1.36 7.48 6.17
N TRP A 209 2.27 7.41 5.22
CA TRP A 209 2.84 8.56 4.54
C TRP A 209 2.43 8.55 3.07
N GLU A 210 1.76 9.61 2.61
CA GLU A 210 1.52 9.86 1.18
C GLU A 210 2.70 10.64 0.60
N ILE A 211 3.39 10.08 -0.40
CA ILE A 211 4.51 10.71 -1.09
C ILE A 211 3.99 11.69 -2.13
N THR A 212 4.10 12.98 -1.83
CA THR A 212 3.74 14.06 -2.75
C THR A 212 4.90 14.44 -3.66
N THR A 213 6.15 14.30 -3.21
CA THR A 213 7.37 14.53 -4.01
C THR A 213 8.48 13.59 -3.59
N LEU A 214 9.19 12.99 -4.55
CA LEU A 214 10.38 12.18 -4.30
C LEU A 214 11.41 12.34 -5.43
N ASN A 215 12.62 12.73 -5.07
CA ASN A 215 13.79 12.74 -5.96
C ASN A 215 15.08 12.40 -5.17
N ASP A 216 16.24 12.53 -5.81
CA ASP A 216 17.55 12.20 -5.21
C ASP A 216 17.94 13.04 -3.99
N SER A 217 17.22 14.11 -3.68
CA SER A 217 17.58 15.07 -2.64
C SER A 217 16.43 15.44 -1.70
N VAL A 218 15.19 15.25 -2.15
CA VAL A 218 13.99 15.71 -1.46
C VAL A 218 12.94 14.60 -1.43
N LEU A 219 12.37 14.41 -0.25
CA LEU A 219 11.16 13.64 0.01
C LEU A 219 10.16 14.59 0.68
N ILE A 220 8.95 14.70 0.13
CA ILE A 220 7.86 15.44 0.76
C ILE A 220 6.70 14.46 0.91
N VAL A 221 6.15 14.40 2.12
CA VAL A 221 5.05 13.50 2.46
C VAL A 221 3.95 14.22 3.23
N ASN A 222 2.73 13.72 3.11
CA ASN A 222 1.68 13.97 4.10
C ASN A 222 1.72 12.80 5.09
N GLN A 223 1.98 13.06 6.36
CA GLN A 223 2.10 12.05 7.41
C GLN A 223 0.78 11.95 8.17
N THR A 224 0.17 10.77 8.18
CA THR A 224 -0.99 10.47 9.03
C THR A 224 -0.54 9.63 10.23
N SER A 225 -0.81 10.15 11.42
CA SER A 225 -0.39 9.56 12.70
C SER A 225 -1.60 9.23 13.57
N GLU A 226 -1.48 8.17 14.36
CA GLU A 226 -2.41 7.80 15.41
C GLU A 226 -2.07 8.55 16.70
N GLU A 227 -3.09 9.16 17.30
CA GLU A 227 -3.05 9.93 18.54
C GLU A 227 -4.10 9.39 19.53
N GLU A 228 -4.02 9.75 20.81
CA GLU A 228 -4.97 9.28 21.84
C GLU A 228 -6.45 9.58 21.52
N MET A 229 -6.73 10.67 20.77
CA MET A 229 -8.08 11.11 20.44
C MET A 229 -8.49 10.88 18.98
N GLY A 230 -7.69 10.15 18.19
CA GLY A 230 -7.99 9.85 16.79
C GLY A 230 -6.77 9.81 15.89
N SER A 231 -6.92 10.31 14.67
CA SER A 231 -5.82 10.46 13.71
C SER A 231 -5.70 11.89 13.24
N SER A 232 -4.48 12.32 12.96
CA SER A 232 -4.19 13.63 12.39
C SER A 232 -3.27 13.48 11.17
N THR A 233 -3.35 14.43 10.24
CA THR A 233 -2.49 14.47 9.06
C THR A 233 -1.67 15.75 9.03
N LYS A 234 -0.35 15.63 9.09
CA LYS A 234 0.59 16.73 8.87
C LYS A 234 0.96 16.78 7.39
N ASN A 235 0.54 17.85 6.72
CA ASN A 235 0.76 18.03 5.30
C ASN A 235 2.15 18.60 4.99
N ASN A 236 2.71 18.21 3.84
CA ASN A 236 3.95 18.75 3.29
C ASN A 236 5.16 18.65 4.24
N VAL A 237 5.26 17.55 4.99
CA VAL A 237 6.45 17.28 5.81
C VAL A 237 7.60 16.98 4.88
N ARG A 238 8.65 17.78 5.00
CA ARG A 238 9.74 17.80 4.05
C ARG A 238 11.02 17.23 4.67
N PHE A 239 11.64 16.32 3.92
CA PHE A 239 12.89 15.68 4.26
C PHE A 239 13.96 15.97 3.20
N VAL A 240 15.19 16.15 3.65
CA VAL A 240 16.38 16.35 2.80
C VAL A 240 17.31 15.16 2.93
N LYS A 241 17.83 14.69 1.79
CA LYS A 241 18.71 13.51 1.75
C LYS A 241 20.11 13.84 2.25
N GLN A 242 20.61 13.05 3.20
CA GLN A 242 22.01 13.05 3.60
C GLN A 242 22.76 12.03 2.71
N LYS A 243 23.82 12.47 2.04
CA LYS A 243 24.54 11.65 1.05
C LYS A 243 25.57 10.74 1.69
#